data_AF-A0A1F3JTR8-F1
#
_entry.id   AF-A0A1F3JTR8-F1
#
_cell.length_a   1.000
_cell.length_b   1.000
_cell.length_c   1.000
_cell.angle_alpha   90.00
_cell.angle_beta   90.00
_cell.angle_gamma   90.00
#
_symmetry.space_group_name_H-M   'P 1'
#
loop_
_entity.id
_entity.type
_entity.pdbx_description
1 polymer ?
#
loop_
_entity_poly.entity_id
_entity_poly.type
_entity_poly.pdbx_seq_one_letter_code
_entity_poly.pdbx_strand_id
1 'polypeptide(L)'
;MRYLIFIGFIAMAYFSCNLAGKKQVPEPLPQIKSCKIYSSDFAMFDPNDEGQLIQEYLFNSEGSVTDLIRYDVEGNEINRFDITGEQNPLPMPGKPEYVDTVLTIVGYDSLGNQLRKEVKIYNQSGLLEEVDFYEGDTVLLKKNTYEYDSLNMIWKDIYWDIELKQPRQVIIYKYEFFTD
;
A
#
# COMPACT_ATOMS: atom_id res chain seq x y z
N MET A 1 -11.13 -16.29 37.48
CA MET A 1 -10.24 -17.03 36.57
C MET A 1 -9.34 -16.02 35.90
N ARG A 2 -8.02 -16.18 36.03
CA ARG A 2 -7.00 -15.32 35.41
C ARG A 2 -6.83 -15.76 33.95
N TYR A 3 -7.04 -14.86 33.00
CA TYR A 3 -6.72 -15.11 31.59
C TYR A 3 -5.21 -14.95 31.39
N LEU A 4 -4.54 -16.03 31.01
CA LEU A 4 -3.17 -16.03 30.51
C LEU A 4 -3.23 -15.74 29.00
N ILE A 5 -2.62 -14.64 28.57
CA ILE A 5 -2.43 -14.33 27.14
C ILE A 5 -1.09 -14.96 26.74
N PHE A 6 -1.13 -16.01 25.93
CA PHE A 6 0.05 -16.55 25.26
C PHE A 6 0.27 -15.77 23.95
N ILE A 7 1.36 -15.00 23.89
CA ILE A 7 1.84 -14.38 22.67
C ILE A 7 2.65 -15.47 21.94
N GLY A 8 2.12 -15.96 20.81
CA GLY A 8 2.80 -16.91 19.95
C GLY A 8 4.05 -16.29 19.33
N PHE A 9 5.17 -17.00 19.42
CA PHE A 9 6.46 -16.59 18.85
C PHE A 9 6.40 -16.64 17.32
N ILE A 10 6.67 -15.51 16.66
CA ILE A 10 6.91 -15.43 15.22
C ILE A 10 8.30 -16.03 14.95
N ALA A 11 8.35 -17.16 14.24
CA ALA A 11 9.60 -17.72 13.75
C ALA A 11 9.93 -17.05 12.40
N MET A 12 10.96 -16.20 12.39
CA MET A 12 11.48 -15.51 11.21
C MET A 12 12.78 -16.21 10.80
N ALA A 13 12.78 -16.92 9.67
CA ALA A 13 13.99 -17.53 9.12
C ALA A 13 14.67 -16.53 8.17
N TYR A 14 15.87 -16.06 8.54
CA TYR A 14 16.70 -15.18 7.72
C TYR A 14 17.81 -16.00 7.05
N PHE A 15 17.84 -16.00 5.71
CA PHE A 15 19.05 -16.36 4.95
C PHE A 15 19.62 -15.07 4.38
N SER A 16 20.77 -14.61 4.89
CA SER A 16 21.50 -13.48 4.34
C SER A 16 22.77 -13.95 3.63
N CYS A 17 22.85 -13.69 2.32
CA CYS A 17 24.11 -13.72 1.60
C CYS A 17 24.68 -12.29 1.62
N ASN A 18 25.81 -12.09 2.30
CA ASN A 18 26.49 -10.80 2.37
C ASN A 18 27.18 -10.48 1.03
N LEU A 19 26.69 -9.49 0.29
CA LEU A 19 27.52 -8.68 -0.61
C LEU A 19 27.59 -7.24 -0.08
N ALA A 20 28.78 -6.85 0.35
CA ALA A 20 29.11 -5.52 0.83
C ALA A 20 29.15 -4.50 -0.33
N GLY A 21 27.97 -4.00 -0.73
CA GLY A 21 27.83 -2.72 -1.43
C GLY A 21 27.53 -1.62 -0.42
N LYS A 22 28.14 -0.43 -0.54
CA LYS A 22 27.77 0.73 0.28
C LYS A 22 26.26 0.98 0.14
N LYS A 23 25.49 0.74 1.21
CA LYS A 23 24.04 1.03 1.25
C LYS A 23 23.87 2.53 1.08
N GLN A 24 23.37 2.94 -0.09
CA GLN A 24 23.02 4.32 -0.37
C GLN A 24 21.78 4.64 0.47
N VAL A 25 21.89 5.61 1.39
CA VAL A 25 20.72 6.11 2.12
C VAL A 25 19.87 6.85 1.09
N PRO A 26 18.59 6.48 0.87
CA PRO A 26 17.73 7.20 -0.05
C PRO A 26 17.68 8.68 0.35
N GLU A 27 17.76 9.59 -0.63
CA GLU A 27 17.52 11.01 -0.34
C GLU A 27 16.13 11.17 0.29
N PRO A 28 15.97 12.08 1.27
CA PRO A 28 14.66 12.31 1.88
C PRO A 28 13.67 12.76 0.81
N LEU A 29 12.51 12.11 0.77
CA LEU A 29 11.43 12.47 -0.15
C LEU A 29 11.02 13.93 0.07
N PRO A 30 10.67 14.68 -1.00
CA PRO A 30 10.14 16.03 -0.86
C PRO A 30 8.88 16.01 0.02
N GLN A 31 8.69 17.07 0.80
CA GLN A 31 7.53 17.16 1.68
C GLN A 31 6.24 17.25 0.87
N ILE A 32 5.39 16.25 1.04
CA ILE A 32 4.09 16.17 0.38
C ILE A 32 3.18 17.21 1.03
N LYS A 33 2.50 18.00 0.21
CA LYS A 33 1.46 18.96 0.60
C LYS A 33 0.07 18.35 0.45
N SER A 34 -0.18 17.65 -0.67
CA SER A 34 -1.41 16.89 -0.85
C SER A 34 -1.21 15.64 -1.70
N CYS A 35 -2.08 14.66 -1.47
CA CYS A 35 -2.20 13.47 -2.32
C CYS A 35 -3.66 13.34 -2.78
N LYS A 36 -3.86 13.51 -4.09
CA LYS A 36 -5.15 13.34 -4.75
C LYS A 36 -5.26 11.94 -5.32
N ILE A 37 -6.35 11.27 -4.98
CA ILE A 37 -6.60 9.88 -5.34
C ILE A 37 -7.75 9.85 -6.33
N TYR A 38 -7.45 9.32 -7.49
CA TYR A 38 -8.39 9.12 -8.57
C TYR A 38 -8.70 7.63 -8.66
N SER A 39 -9.97 7.30 -8.87
CA SER A 39 -10.38 5.92 -9.11
C SER A 39 -11.24 5.88 -10.35
N SER A 40 -10.98 4.89 -11.18
CA SER A 40 -11.79 4.58 -12.36
C SER A 40 -13.18 4.02 -11.98
N ASP A 41 -13.33 3.53 -10.74
CA ASP A 41 -14.46 2.66 -10.36
C ASP A 41 -15.53 3.25 -9.43
N PHE A 42 -15.36 4.48 -8.93
CA PHE A 42 -16.40 5.12 -8.10
C PHE A 42 -17.49 5.82 -8.93
N ALA A 43 -17.31 5.93 -10.26
CA ALA A 43 -18.43 5.95 -11.19
C ALA A 43 -18.83 4.50 -11.44
N MET A 44 -20.00 4.09 -10.97
CA MET A 44 -20.54 2.72 -10.97
C MET A 44 -20.51 1.91 -12.29
N PHE A 45 -19.92 2.37 -13.41
CA PHE A 45 -20.18 1.75 -14.72
C PHE A 45 -19.03 1.63 -15.74
N ASP A 46 -17.84 2.21 -15.59
CA ASP A 46 -16.75 1.92 -16.54
C ASP A 46 -15.39 2.43 -16.05
N PRO A 47 -14.37 1.58 -15.88
CA PRO A 47 -13.04 2.07 -15.60
C PRO A 47 -12.47 2.73 -16.87
N ASN A 48 -12.55 4.06 -16.97
CA ASN A 48 -11.83 4.82 -17.99
C ASN A 48 -10.42 5.20 -17.51
N ASP A 49 -9.49 5.42 -18.44
CA ASP A 49 -8.09 5.78 -18.14
C ASP A 49 -7.95 7.17 -17.46
N GLU A 50 -9.03 7.94 -17.35
CA GLU A 50 -9.04 9.29 -16.81
C GLU A 50 -9.24 9.32 -15.29
N GLY A 51 -10.08 8.41 -14.76
CA GLY A 51 -10.41 8.31 -13.34
C GLY A 51 -11.16 9.53 -12.77
N GLN A 52 -11.92 9.34 -11.69
CA GLN A 52 -12.57 10.44 -10.96
C GLN A 52 -11.84 10.75 -9.66
N LEU A 53 -11.69 12.03 -9.31
CA LEU A 53 -11.20 12.41 -7.99
C LEU A 53 -12.21 11.93 -6.95
N ILE A 54 -11.79 11.01 -6.08
CA ILE A 54 -12.64 10.44 -5.03
C ILE A 54 -12.23 10.89 -3.64
N GLN A 55 -10.95 11.23 -3.50
CA GLN A 55 -10.36 11.49 -2.19
C GLN A 55 -9.11 12.38 -2.31
N GLU A 56 -8.92 13.25 -1.33
CA GLU A 56 -7.70 14.03 -1.16
C GLU A 56 -7.22 13.97 0.29
N TYR A 57 -5.93 13.72 0.47
CA TYR A 57 -5.24 13.89 1.76
C TYR A 57 -4.45 15.19 1.74
N LEU A 58 -4.57 15.98 2.81
CA LEU A 58 -3.75 17.16 3.05
C LEU A 58 -2.73 16.87 4.16
N PHE A 59 -1.53 17.42 3.98
CA PHE A 59 -0.41 17.20 4.88
C PHE A 59 0.11 18.54 5.38
N ASN A 60 0.58 18.56 6.63
CA ASN A 60 1.40 19.66 7.13
C ASN A 60 2.86 19.50 6.69
N SER A 61 3.67 20.53 6.90
CA SER A 61 5.11 20.52 6.61
C SER A 61 5.92 19.59 7.53
N GLU A 62 5.29 18.89 8.46
CA GLU A 62 5.92 17.85 9.29
C GLU A 62 5.64 16.44 8.71
N GLY A 63 4.86 16.36 7.62
CA GLY A 63 4.46 15.10 6.98
C GLY A 63 3.27 14.39 7.65
N SER A 64 2.63 15.03 8.62
CA SER A 64 1.41 14.50 9.26
C SER A 64 0.19 14.84 8.42
N VAL A 65 -0.75 13.90 8.32
CA VAL A 65 -2.03 14.15 7.67
C VAL A 65 -2.88 15.08 8.54
N THR A 66 -3.44 16.13 7.95
CA THR A 66 -4.34 17.06 8.64
C THR A 66 -5.78 16.82 8.24
N ASP A 67 -6.03 16.55 6.96
CA ASP A 67 -7.37 16.39 6.42
C ASP A 67 -7.47 15.17 5.51
N LEU A 68 -8.64 14.53 5.58
CA LEU A 68 -9.16 13.62 4.57
C LEU A 68 -10.43 14.21 3.98
N ILE A 69 -10.42 14.49 2.68
CA ILE A 69 -11.56 15.03 1.93
C ILE A 69 -12.08 13.95 0.99
N ARG A 70 -13.41 13.80 0.90
CA ARG A 70 -14.07 12.89 -0.06
C ARG A 70 -14.94 13.68 -1.02
N TYR A 71 -15.01 13.20 -2.26
CA TYR A 71 -15.76 13.83 -3.34
C TYR A 71 -16.87 12.90 -3.86
N ASP A 72 -17.94 13.48 -4.39
CA ASP A 72 -18.93 12.76 -5.19
C ASP A 72 -18.47 12.61 -6.66
N VAL A 73 -19.31 11.96 -7.46
CA VAL A 73 -19.08 11.72 -8.89
C VAL A 73 -19.10 12.99 -9.76
N GLU A 74 -19.62 14.11 -9.22
CA GLU A 74 -19.62 15.41 -9.87
C GLU A 74 -18.39 16.25 -9.47
N GLY A 75 -17.59 15.75 -8.53
CA GLY A 75 -16.41 16.42 -7.99
C GLY A 75 -16.71 17.39 -6.84
N ASN A 76 -17.92 17.35 -6.26
CA ASN A 76 -18.25 18.17 -5.10
C ASN A 76 -17.73 17.50 -3.82
N GLU A 77 -17.24 18.31 -2.88
CA GLU A 77 -16.87 17.83 -1.54
C GLU A 77 -18.11 17.32 -0.79
N ILE A 78 -18.10 16.04 -0.43
CA ILE A 78 -19.19 15.42 0.36
C ILE A 78 -18.87 15.38 1.84
N ASN A 79 -17.60 15.22 2.20
CA ASN A 79 -17.15 15.09 3.59
C ASN A 79 -15.70 15.53 3.74
N ARG A 80 -15.39 16.04 4.94
CA ARG A 80 -14.04 16.36 5.40
C ARG A 80 -13.86 15.87 6.83
N PHE A 81 -12.74 15.19 7.07
CA PHE A 81 -12.38 14.63 8.36
C PHE A 81 -11.04 15.22 8.80
N ASP A 82 -11.00 15.76 10.02
CA ASP A 82 -9.74 16.05 10.71
C ASP A 82 -9.18 14.72 11.22
N ILE A 83 -8.03 14.32 10.66
CA ILE A 83 -7.36 13.05 10.98
C ILE A 83 -5.98 13.29 11.60
N THR A 84 -5.82 14.42 12.28
CA THR A 84 -4.57 14.82 12.94
C THR A 84 -3.99 13.69 13.79
N GLY A 85 -2.76 13.28 13.46
CA GLY A 85 -1.99 12.30 14.22
C GLY A 85 -1.92 10.89 13.62
N GLU A 86 -2.58 10.62 12.48
CA GLU A 86 -2.39 9.35 11.77
C GLU A 86 -1.08 9.34 10.95
N GLN A 87 -0.27 8.30 11.14
CA GLN A 87 0.92 8.03 10.31
C GLN A 87 0.46 7.56 8.92
N ASN A 88 1.03 8.21 7.91
CA ASN A 88 0.69 8.17 6.49
C ASN A 88 0.43 6.74 5.94
N PRO A 89 -0.71 6.48 5.26
CA PRO A 89 -0.97 5.21 4.57
C PRO A 89 -0.28 5.07 3.20
N LEU A 90 0.58 6.02 2.82
CA LEU A 90 1.22 6.12 1.50
C LEU A 90 2.74 5.90 1.60
N PRO A 91 3.37 5.40 0.53
CA PRO A 91 4.20 4.19 0.52
C PRO A 91 5.28 4.14 1.60
N MET A 92 5.46 2.95 2.17
CA MET A 92 6.68 2.64 2.90
C MET A 92 7.86 2.84 1.95
N PRO A 93 8.83 3.70 2.29
CA PRO A 93 10.07 3.80 1.53
C PRO A 93 10.64 2.40 1.30
N GLY A 94 11.17 2.17 0.10
CA GLY A 94 11.84 0.92 -0.20
C GLY A 94 12.85 0.62 0.89
N LYS A 95 12.72 -0.54 1.54
CA LYS A 95 13.65 -0.91 2.61
C LYS A 95 14.76 -1.75 2.01
N PRO A 96 16.04 -1.46 2.32
CA PRO A 96 17.16 -2.24 1.81
C PRO A 96 17.07 -3.75 2.14
N GLU A 97 16.35 -4.10 3.21
CA GLU A 97 16.11 -5.49 3.61
C GLU A 97 15.11 -6.25 2.74
N TYR A 98 14.36 -5.56 1.87
CA TYR A 98 13.33 -6.16 1.00
C TYR A 98 13.68 -6.10 -0.48
N VAL A 99 14.86 -5.62 -0.86
CA VAL A 99 15.31 -5.63 -2.27
C VAL A 99 15.22 -7.06 -2.84
N ASP A 100 14.52 -7.20 -3.97
CA ASP A 100 14.29 -8.47 -4.68
C ASP A 100 13.83 -9.62 -3.77
N THR A 101 12.99 -9.30 -2.79
CA THR A 101 12.55 -10.25 -1.77
C THR A 101 11.09 -10.63 -1.94
N VAL A 102 10.77 -11.88 -1.61
CA VAL A 102 9.40 -12.35 -1.43
C VAL A 102 9.18 -12.61 0.06
N LEU A 103 8.25 -11.88 0.66
CA LEU A 103 7.85 -12.06 2.06
C LEU A 103 6.52 -12.80 2.11
N THR A 104 6.49 -13.92 2.82
CA THR A 104 5.25 -14.67 3.09
C THR A 104 4.86 -14.51 4.56
N ILE A 105 3.63 -14.07 4.80
CA ILE A 105 3.03 -13.91 6.12
C ILE A 105 1.91 -14.93 6.24
N VAL A 106 1.95 -15.79 7.26
CA VAL A 106 0.92 -16.81 7.49
C VAL A 106 0.25 -16.57 8.83
N GLY A 107 -1.08 -16.56 8.82
CA GLY A 107 -1.90 -16.45 10.03
C GLY A 107 -2.58 -17.77 10.35
N TYR A 108 -2.50 -18.19 11.61
CA TYR A 108 -3.13 -19.41 12.12
C TYR A 108 -4.23 -19.08 13.13
N ASP A 109 -5.24 -19.95 13.23
CA ASP A 109 -6.22 -19.92 14.31
C ASP A 109 -5.64 -20.46 15.63
N SER A 110 -6.45 -20.48 16.69
CA SER A 110 -6.06 -21.00 18.00
C SER A 110 -5.84 -22.52 18.04
N LEU A 111 -6.28 -23.24 17.01
CA LEU A 111 -6.11 -24.69 16.85
C LEU A 111 -4.89 -25.03 15.97
N GLY A 112 -4.23 -24.02 15.39
CA GLY A 112 -3.08 -24.17 14.50
C GLY A 112 -3.45 -24.37 13.03
N ASN A 113 -4.72 -24.19 12.64
CA ASN A 113 -5.10 -24.22 11.23
C ASN A 113 -4.75 -22.90 10.55
N GLN A 114 -4.21 -22.98 9.33
CA GLN A 114 -3.90 -21.79 8.54
C GLN A 114 -5.19 -21.11 8.09
N LEU A 115 -5.40 -19.86 8.54
CA LEU A 115 -6.56 -19.05 8.17
C LEU A 115 -6.28 -18.21 6.92
N ARG A 116 -5.09 -17.62 6.86
CA ARG A 116 -4.72 -16.69 5.80
C ARG A 116 -3.25 -16.81 5.46
N LYS A 117 -2.93 -16.52 4.20
CA LYS A 117 -1.57 -16.29 3.75
C LYS A 117 -1.54 -15.02 2.91
N GLU A 118 -0.54 -14.18 3.15
CA GLU A 118 -0.26 -12.97 2.38
C GLU A 118 1.15 -13.12 1.82
N VAL A 119 1.30 -12.96 0.50
CA VAL A 119 2.59 -13.01 -0.19
C VAL A 119 2.87 -11.63 -0.76
N LYS A 120 4.00 -11.04 -0.39
CA LYS A 120 4.45 -9.72 -0.83
C LYS A 120 5.70 -9.87 -1.68
N ILE A 121 5.69 -9.29 -2.86
CA ILE A 121 6.82 -9.30 -3.79
C ILE A 121 7.37 -7.88 -3.86
N TYR A 122 8.68 -7.75 -3.70
CA TYR A 122 9.38 -6.48 -3.72
C TYR A 122 10.37 -6.43 -4.89
N ASN A 123 10.47 -5.25 -5.53
CA ASN A 123 11.34 -5.04 -6.69
C ASN A 123 12.81 -4.75 -6.30
N GLN A 124 13.63 -4.44 -7.30
CA GLN A 124 15.07 -4.14 -7.14
C GLN A 124 15.36 -2.89 -6.31
N SER A 125 14.37 -2.01 -6.15
CA SER A 125 14.45 -0.83 -5.28
C SER A 125 13.93 -1.11 -3.86
N GLY A 126 13.52 -2.35 -3.57
CA GLY A 126 12.92 -2.75 -2.28
C GLY A 126 11.51 -2.19 -2.06
N LEU A 127 10.84 -1.75 -3.14
CA LEU A 127 9.45 -1.27 -3.12
C LEU A 127 8.50 -2.44 -3.35
N LEU A 128 7.30 -2.37 -2.75
CA LEU A 128 6.29 -3.42 -2.83
C LEU A 128 5.65 -3.44 -4.23
N GLU A 129 6.00 -4.40 -5.05
CA GLU A 129 5.48 -4.52 -6.41
C GLU A 129 4.12 -5.22 -6.45
N GLU A 130 3.92 -6.21 -5.60
CA GLU A 130 2.73 -7.06 -5.62
C GLU A 130 2.36 -7.59 -4.23
N VAL A 131 1.05 -7.73 -3.99
CA VAL A 131 0.51 -8.48 -2.84
C VAL A 131 -0.58 -9.44 -3.29
N ASP A 132 -0.41 -10.70 -2.92
CA ASP A 132 -1.42 -11.74 -3.06
C ASP A 132 -1.97 -12.14 -1.69
N PHE A 133 -3.30 -12.23 -1.57
CA PHE A 133 -3.99 -12.69 -0.37
C PHE A 133 -4.68 -14.02 -0.63
N TYR A 134 -4.43 -14.99 0.23
CA TYR A 134 -4.97 -16.34 0.14
C TYR A 134 -5.84 -16.68 1.36
N GLU A 135 -6.93 -17.40 1.11
CA GLU A 135 -7.63 -18.19 2.12
C GLU A 135 -6.90 -19.52 2.29
N GLY A 136 -6.49 -19.83 3.52
CA GLY A 136 -5.62 -20.99 3.77
C GLY A 136 -4.34 -20.90 2.95
N ASP A 137 -3.98 -21.99 2.28
CA ASP A 137 -2.69 -22.10 1.55
C ASP A 137 -2.81 -22.02 0.02
N THR A 138 -4.01 -22.19 -0.56
CA THR A 138 -4.14 -22.40 -2.02
C THR A 138 -5.16 -21.51 -2.71
N VAL A 139 -6.14 -20.96 -1.99
CA VAL A 139 -7.23 -20.20 -2.60
C VAL A 139 -6.85 -18.73 -2.66
N LEU A 140 -6.41 -18.24 -3.82
CA LEU A 140 -6.12 -16.83 -4.04
C LEU A 140 -7.43 -16.02 -4.04
N LEU A 141 -7.57 -15.11 -3.08
CA LEU A 141 -8.75 -14.27 -2.89
C LEU A 141 -8.61 -12.89 -3.52
N LYS A 142 -7.42 -12.30 -3.45
CA LYS A 142 -7.17 -10.94 -3.91
C LYS A 142 -5.72 -10.80 -4.38
N LYS A 143 -5.52 -10.01 -5.43
CA LYS A 143 -4.22 -9.63 -5.95
C LYS A 143 -4.18 -8.13 -6.19
N ASN A 144 -3.11 -7.49 -5.75
CA ASN A 144 -2.81 -6.08 -5.99
C ASN A 144 -1.41 -5.93 -6.56
N THR A 145 -1.23 -4.99 -7.50
CA THR A 145 0.10 -4.59 -7.99
C THR A 145 0.25 -3.08 -7.93
N TYR A 146 1.49 -2.61 -7.75
CA TYR A 146 1.81 -1.19 -7.56
C TYR A 146 2.84 -0.72 -8.58
N GLU A 147 2.63 0.46 -9.14
CA GLU A 147 3.60 1.14 -9.99
C GLU A 147 4.06 2.45 -9.34
N TYR A 148 5.33 2.79 -9.57
CA TYR A 148 6.03 3.86 -8.87
C TYR A 148 6.56 4.92 -9.84
N ASP A 149 6.53 6.19 -9.40
CA ASP A 149 7.05 7.31 -10.18
C ASP A 149 8.57 7.45 -9.97
N SER A 150 9.17 8.49 -10.56
CA SER A 150 10.62 8.74 -10.44
C SER A 150 11.07 9.09 -9.02
N LEU A 151 10.15 9.44 -8.12
CA LEU A 151 10.41 9.69 -6.71
C LEU A 151 10.15 8.45 -5.85
N ASN A 152 9.89 7.28 -6.46
CA ASN A 152 9.48 6.06 -5.76
C ASN A 152 8.16 6.21 -4.99
N MET A 153 7.31 7.14 -5.39
CA MET A 153 5.95 7.27 -4.88
C MET A 153 5.02 6.37 -5.69
N ILE A 154 4.06 5.70 -5.05
CA ILE A 154 3.05 4.91 -5.76
C ILE A 154 2.24 5.89 -6.60
N TRP A 155 2.25 5.77 -7.92
CA TRP A 155 1.34 6.56 -8.77
C TRP A 155 0.16 5.73 -9.25
N LYS A 156 0.22 4.39 -9.13
CA LYS A 156 -0.84 3.48 -9.55
C LYS A 156 -0.93 2.24 -8.65
N ASP A 157 -2.13 1.93 -8.14
CA ASP A 157 -2.48 0.69 -7.42
C ASP A 157 -3.58 -0.03 -8.22
N ILE A 158 -3.34 -1.29 -8.57
CA ILE A 158 -4.21 -2.08 -9.44
C ILE A 158 -4.74 -3.27 -8.66
N TYR A 159 -6.06 -3.35 -8.50
CA TYR A 159 -6.75 -4.51 -7.96
C TYR A 159 -7.16 -5.39 -9.12
N TRP A 160 -6.82 -6.66 -9.07
CA TRP A 160 -7.04 -7.58 -10.18
C TRP A 160 -8.32 -8.40 -10.03
N ASP A 161 -9.00 -8.62 -11.15
CA ASP A 161 -9.90 -9.75 -11.30
C ASP A 161 -9.05 -11.00 -11.55
N ILE A 162 -8.98 -11.89 -10.57
CA ILE A 162 -8.10 -13.06 -10.60
C ILE A 162 -8.57 -14.09 -11.65
N GLU A 163 -9.88 -14.20 -11.85
CA GLU A 163 -10.46 -15.17 -12.79
C GLU A 163 -10.25 -14.71 -14.23
N LEU A 164 -10.53 -13.43 -14.49
CA LEU A 164 -10.41 -12.82 -15.82
C LEU A 164 -8.98 -12.36 -16.14
N LYS A 165 -8.09 -12.32 -15.14
CA LYS A 165 -6.69 -11.87 -15.24
C LYS A 165 -6.55 -10.49 -15.86
N GLN A 166 -7.41 -9.57 -15.45
CA GLN A 166 -7.41 -8.18 -15.91
C GLN A 166 -7.58 -7.23 -14.74
N PRO A 167 -7.19 -5.95 -14.89
CA PRO A 167 -7.50 -4.93 -13.89
C PRO A 167 -9.00 -4.88 -13.62
N ARG A 168 -9.37 -5.02 -12.34
CA ARG A 168 -10.74 -4.80 -11.86
C ARG A 168 -10.93 -3.35 -11.46
N GLN A 169 -9.95 -2.81 -10.73
CA GLN A 169 -9.93 -1.42 -10.26
C GLN A 169 -8.53 -0.83 -10.43
N VAL A 170 -8.46 0.40 -10.91
CA VAL A 170 -7.22 1.17 -10.98
C VAL A 170 -7.36 2.45 -10.16
N ILE A 171 -6.44 2.62 -9.22
CA ILE A 171 -6.29 3.82 -8.40
C ILE A 171 -5.07 4.58 -8.88
N ILE A 172 -5.23 5.87 -9.18
CA ILE A 172 -4.15 6.77 -9.57
C ILE A 172 -3.90 7.80 -8.48
N TYR A 173 -2.64 7.99 -8.11
CA TYR A 173 -2.22 8.96 -7.11
C TYR A 173 -1.51 10.12 -7.79
N LYS A 174 -1.88 11.34 -7.43
CA LYS A 174 -1.18 12.57 -7.84
C LYS A 174 -0.74 13.34 -6.61
N TYR A 175 0.51 13.75 -6.59
CA TYR A 175 1.13 14.41 -5.45
C TYR A 175 1.39 15.89 -5.76
N GLU A 176 1.07 16.74 -4.80
CA GLU A 176 1.57 18.12 -4.74
C GLU A 176 2.56 18.20 -3.59
N PHE A 177 3.66 18.92 -3.80
CA PHE A 177 4.72 19.09 -2.80
C PHE A 177 4.75 20.54 -2.32
N PHE A 178 5.27 20.76 -1.12
CA PHE A 178 5.61 22.12 -0.69
C PHE A 178 6.73 22.64 -1.60
N THR A 179 6.60 23.88 -2.06
CA THR A 179 7.66 24.61 -2.75
C THR A 179 8.43 25.42 -1.73
N ASP A 180 9.76 25.38 -1.80
CA ASP A 180 10.65 26.26 -1.03
C ASP A 180 10.44 27.75 -1.38
#